data_AF-A0A101LJJ0-F1
#
_entry.id   AF-A0A101LJJ0-F1
#
_cell.length_a   1.000
_cell.length_b   1.000
_cell.length_c   1.000
_cell.angle_alpha   90.00
_cell.angle_beta   90.00
_cell.angle_gamma   90.00
#
_symmetry.space_group_name_H-M   'P 1'
#
loop_
_entity.id
_entity.type
_entity.pdbx_description
1 polymer ?
#
loop_
_entity_poly.entity_id
_entity_poly.type
_entity_poly.pdbx_seq_one_letter_code
_entity_poly.pdbx_strand_id
1 'polypeptide(L)'
;MDRTKLLTCAEMNCMSFVKNLALSGATREQLGRGKVLSNFWSQISRNALDLAVLDWCHAFGQQKDALHWKNVFPDDEEAFRESMLTWMKVSLDEFKKFREQMKIYRDKDLAHLELRNISMIPSMNKAIHSMAFYYHQIQYAKRKLEMHCRDQTLYEWFDSAYAGFDRDAELAFGATATPRGPDIPKRRQHCTGPRTDESPATADLTPPVAW
;
A
#
# COMPACT_ATOMS: atom_id res chain seq x y z
N MET A 1 10.57 17.11 -18.27
CA MET A 1 9.97 15.76 -18.43
C MET A 1 8.88 15.89 -19.49
N ASP A 2 8.79 14.94 -20.42
CA ASP A 2 7.75 14.95 -21.47
C ASP A 2 6.35 14.80 -20.84
N ARG A 3 5.44 15.73 -21.16
CA ARG A 3 4.08 15.79 -20.60
C ARG A 3 3.28 14.53 -20.88
N THR A 4 3.44 13.93 -22.06
CA THR A 4 2.71 12.71 -22.45
C THR A 4 3.16 11.50 -21.62
N LYS A 5 4.48 11.38 -21.38
CA LYS A 5 5.06 10.38 -20.49
C LYS A 5 4.60 10.59 -19.05
N LEU A 6 4.59 11.83 -18.58
CA LEU A 6 4.16 12.16 -17.23
C LEU A 6 2.69 11.77 -16.98
N LEU A 7 1.79 12.08 -17.92
CA LEU A 7 0.38 11.69 -17.85
C LEU A 7 0.20 10.16 -17.87
N THR A 8 0.98 9.45 -18.70
CA THR A 8 0.96 7.98 -18.75
C THR A 8 1.43 7.37 -17.43
N CYS A 9 2.53 7.86 -16.86
CA CYS A 9 3.04 7.38 -15.58
C CYS A 9 2.06 7.68 -14.43
N ALA A 10 1.45 8.88 -14.42
CA ALA A 10 0.44 9.24 -13.43
C ALA A 10 -0.82 8.37 -13.53
N GLU A 11 -1.27 8.06 -14.75
CA GLU A 11 -2.37 7.11 -14.96
C GLU A 11 -2.03 5.71 -14.43
N MET A 12 -0.83 5.21 -14.72
CA MET A 12 -0.37 3.91 -14.21
C MET A 12 -0.32 3.88 -12.69
N ASN A 13 0.13 4.96 -12.04
CA ASN A 13 0.12 5.09 -10.59
C ASN A 13 -1.32 5.05 -10.03
N CYS A 14 -2.29 5.70 -10.68
CA CYS A 14 -3.71 5.60 -10.30
C CYS A 14 -4.23 4.16 -10.37
N MET A 15 -3.90 3.45 -11.46
CA MET A 15 -4.32 2.06 -11.65
C MET A 15 -3.65 1.10 -10.66
N SER A 16 -2.37 1.31 -10.37
CA SER A 16 -1.63 0.55 -9.35
C SER A 16 -2.26 0.75 -7.97
N PHE A 17 -2.54 2.00 -7.59
CA PHE A 17 -3.21 2.35 -6.35
C PHE A 17 -4.50 1.55 -6.13
N VAL A 18 -5.42 1.55 -7.10
CA VAL A 18 -6.71 0.85 -6.92
C VAL A 18 -6.58 -0.66 -6.93
N LYS A 19 -5.67 -1.23 -7.72
CA LYS A 19 -5.42 -2.68 -7.71
C LYS A 19 -4.90 -3.14 -6.36
N ASN A 20 -3.94 -2.41 -5.80
CA ASN A 20 -3.36 -2.71 -4.49
C ASN A 20 -4.39 -2.53 -3.37
N LEU A 21 -5.20 -1.48 -3.42
CA LEU A 21 -6.30 -1.27 -2.47
C LEU A 21 -7.35 -2.39 -2.56
N ALA A 22 -7.73 -2.79 -3.78
CA ALA A 22 -8.69 -3.86 -4.03
C ALA A 22 -8.19 -5.21 -3.51
N LEU A 23 -6.92 -5.56 -3.78
CA LEU A 23 -6.29 -6.78 -3.29
C LEU A 23 -6.25 -6.81 -1.75
N SER A 24 -5.89 -5.69 -1.12
CA SER A 24 -5.90 -5.60 0.35
C SER A 24 -7.30 -5.81 0.92
N GLY A 25 -8.32 -5.20 0.31
CA GLY A 25 -9.72 -5.36 0.72
C GLY A 25 -10.22 -6.79 0.56
N ALA A 26 -10.06 -7.39 -0.62
CA ALA A 26 -10.50 -8.75 -0.92
C ALA A 26 -9.87 -9.79 0.02
N THR A 27 -8.56 -9.68 0.27
CA THR A 27 -7.87 -10.60 1.19
C THR A 27 -8.28 -10.41 2.65
N ARG A 28 -8.60 -9.19 3.10
CA ARG A 28 -9.12 -8.93 4.46
C ARG A 28 -10.52 -9.46 4.65
N GLU A 29 -11.36 -9.33 3.64
CA GLU A 29 -12.71 -9.86 3.64
C GLU A 29 -12.67 -11.38 3.84
N GLN A 30 -11.80 -12.09 3.12
CA GLN A 30 -11.60 -13.52 3.30
C GLN A 30 -11.03 -13.89 4.69
N LEU A 31 -10.09 -13.10 5.24
CA LEU A 31 -9.63 -13.24 6.62
C LEU A 31 -10.75 -12.99 7.66
N GLY A 32 -11.73 -12.15 7.35
CA GLY A 32 -12.91 -11.94 8.19
C GLY A 32 -13.91 -13.10 8.10
N ARG A 33 -14.08 -13.66 6.90
CA ARG A 33 -14.96 -14.81 6.62
C ARG A 33 -14.39 -16.11 7.20
N GLY A 34 -13.09 -16.34 7.06
CA GLY A 34 -12.38 -17.46 7.66
C GLY A 34 -11.91 -17.13 9.06
N LYS A 35 -12.41 -17.80 10.11
CA LYS A 35 -11.95 -17.65 11.51
C LYS A 35 -10.49 -18.10 11.76
N VAL A 36 -9.60 -18.01 10.77
CA VAL A 36 -8.21 -18.47 10.81
C VAL A 36 -7.28 -17.28 10.61
N LEU A 37 -6.45 -17.02 11.63
CA LEU A 37 -5.33 -16.09 11.52
C LEU A 37 -4.24 -16.76 10.68
N SER A 38 -4.17 -16.42 9.39
CA SER A 38 -3.05 -16.81 8.53
C SER A 38 -2.07 -15.66 8.41
N ASN A 39 -0.83 -15.87 8.88
CA ASN A 39 0.26 -14.91 8.73
C ASN A 39 0.53 -14.58 7.26
N PHE A 40 0.41 -15.58 6.38
CA PHE A 40 0.60 -15.41 4.94
C PHE A 40 -0.43 -14.43 4.35
N TRP A 41 -1.72 -14.67 4.58
CA TRP A 41 -2.79 -13.83 4.06
C TRP A 41 -2.79 -12.43 4.70
N SER A 42 -2.45 -12.35 5.99
CA SER A 42 -2.26 -11.07 6.68
C SER A 42 -1.12 -10.26 6.06
N GLN A 43 -0.01 -10.92 5.71
CA GLN A 43 1.13 -10.27 5.06
C GLN A 43 0.78 -9.77 3.66
N ILE A 44 0.06 -10.56 2.84
CA ILE A 44 -0.38 -10.15 1.50
C ILE A 44 -1.25 -8.90 1.61
N SER A 45 -2.27 -8.93 2.49
CA SER A 45 -3.16 -7.81 2.69
C SER A 45 -2.43 -6.54 3.12
N ARG A 46 -1.51 -6.68 4.09
CA ARG A 46 -0.68 -5.58 4.60
C ARG A 46 0.19 -4.99 3.49
N ASN A 47 0.94 -5.81 2.77
CA ASN A 47 1.81 -5.37 1.68
C ASN A 47 1.02 -4.63 0.59
N ALA A 48 -0.16 -5.15 0.22
CA ALA A 48 -1.00 -4.50 -0.77
C ALA A 48 -1.48 -3.13 -0.29
N LEU A 49 -1.87 -3.00 0.99
CA LEU A 49 -2.23 -1.70 1.57
C LEU A 49 -1.03 -0.74 1.57
N ASP A 50 0.15 -1.23 1.94
CA ASP A 50 1.37 -0.43 2.02
C ASP A 50 1.75 0.13 0.63
N LEU A 51 1.65 -0.70 -0.42
CA LEU A 51 1.84 -0.28 -1.80
C LEU A 51 0.78 0.75 -2.24
N ALA A 52 -0.49 0.58 -1.87
CA ALA A 52 -1.51 1.58 -2.16
C ALA A 52 -1.20 2.93 -1.46
N VAL A 53 -0.69 2.90 -0.22
CA VAL A 53 -0.29 4.14 0.46
C VAL A 53 0.92 4.79 -0.22
N LEU A 54 1.90 4.01 -0.67
CA LEU A 54 3.04 4.52 -1.44
C LEU A 54 2.60 5.16 -2.75
N ASP A 55 1.74 4.48 -3.52
CA ASP A 55 1.19 5.01 -4.77
C ASP A 55 0.48 6.34 -4.55
N TRP A 56 -0.35 6.45 -3.51
CA TRP A 56 -1.00 7.70 -3.14
C TRP A 56 0.00 8.80 -2.75
N CYS A 57 1.06 8.43 -2.02
CA CYS A 57 2.10 9.37 -1.59
C CYS A 57 2.93 9.91 -2.77
N HIS A 58 3.08 9.16 -3.86
CA HIS A 58 3.69 9.68 -5.09
C HIS A 58 2.83 10.80 -5.70
N ALA A 59 1.51 10.63 -5.73
CA ALA A 59 0.59 11.64 -6.27
C ALA A 59 0.43 12.87 -5.35
N PHE A 60 0.35 12.68 -4.03
CA PHE A 60 -0.06 13.73 -3.10
C PHE A 60 0.86 13.93 -1.89
N GLY A 61 1.72 12.98 -1.57
CA GLY A 61 2.46 12.91 -0.31
C GLY A 61 3.67 13.85 -0.25
N GLN A 62 4.54 13.84 -1.26
CA GLN A 62 5.75 14.69 -1.29
C GLN A 62 5.79 15.53 -2.55
N GLN A 63 5.96 16.85 -2.40
CA GLN A 63 5.98 17.78 -3.55
C GLN A 63 7.17 17.54 -4.50
N LYS A 64 8.26 16.97 -3.98
CA LYS A 64 9.46 16.64 -4.74
C LYS A 64 9.30 15.38 -5.62
N ASP A 65 8.22 14.64 -5.45
CA ASP A 65 7.98 13.44 -6.22
C ASP A 65 7.63 13.77 -7.66
N ALA A 66 8.19 13.04 -8.63
CA ALA A 66 8.00 13.36 -10.04
C ALA A 66 6.53 13.29 -10.46
N LEU A 67 5.76 12.38 -9.84
CA LEU A 67 4.33 12.20 -10.11
C LEU A 67 3.44 13.05 -9.21
N HIS A 68 3.99 13.93 -8.37
CA HIS A 68 3.18 14.80 -7.54
C HIS A 68 2.25 15.63 -8.42
N TRP A 69 0.99 15.78 -8.01
CA TRP A 69 -0.06 16.40 -8.84
C TRP A 69 0.32 17.79 -9.36
N LYS A 70 1.07 18.58 -8.59
CA LYS A 70 1.60 19.91 -9.01
C LYS A 70 2.54 19.83 -10.21
N ASN A 71 3.31 18.76 -10.32
CA ASN A 71 4.21 18.56 -11.45
C ASN A 71 3.44 18.11 -12.70
N VAL A 72 2.33 17.40 -12.52
CA VAL A 72 1.46 16.93 -13.62
C VAL A 72 0.53 18.06 -14.12
N PHE A 73 0.04 18.90 -13.21
CA PHE A 73 -0.87 20.02 -13.46
C PHE A 73 -0.27 21.32 -12.88
N PRO A 74 0.75 21.91 -13.53
CA PRO A 74 1.47 23.07 -12.98
C PRO A 74 0.77 24.42 -13.18
N ASP A 75 -0.18 24.51 -14.12
CA ASP A 75 -0.66 25.80 -14.63
C ASP A 75 -1.57 26.56 -13.65
N ASP A 76 -2.33 25.86 -12.80
CA ASP A 76 -3.19 26.47 -11.77
C ASP A 76 -3.35 25.54 -10.56
N GLU A 77 -2.43 25.67 -9.59
CA GLU A 77 -2.43 24.83 -8.40
C GLU A 77 -3.64 25.06 -7.49
N GLU A 78 -4.14 26.29 -7.43
CA GLU A 78 -5.23 26.66 -6.54
C GLU A 78 -6.55 26.11 -7.06
N ALA A 79 -6.85 26.32 -8.34
CA ALA A 79 -8.06 25.78 -8.95
C ALA A 79 -8.08 24.25 -8.93
N PHE A 80 -6.94 23.58 -9.16
CA PHE A 80 -6.84 22.12 -9.05
C PHE A 80 -7.18 21.66 -7.63
N ARG A 81 -6.58 22.32 -6.62
CA ARG A 81 -6.80 21.98 -5.21
C ARG A 81 -8.24 22.22 -4.80
N GLU A 82 -8.82 23.38 -5.10
CA GLU A 82 -10.21 23.69 -4.76
C GLU A 82 -11.20 22.72 -5.42
N SER A 83 -10.96 22.37 -6.69
CA SER A 83 -11.76 21.37 -7.41
C SER A 83 -11.67 19.99 -6.76
N MET A 84 -10.48 19.58 -6.32
CA MET A 84 -10.28 18.31 -5.61
C MET A 84 -11.00 18.30 -4.27
N LEU A 85 -10.86 19.37 -3.47
CA LEU A 85 -11.51 19.49 -2.16
C LEU A 85 -13.04 19.45 -2.30
N THR A 86 -13.56 20.13 -3.31
CA THR A 86 -15.00 20.12 -3.66
C THR A 86 -15.46 18.73 -4.06
N TRP A 87 -14.71 18.04 -4.94
CA TRP A 87 -15.00 16.66 -5.35
C TRP A 87 -15.05 15.69 -4.16
N MET A 88 -14.08 15.83 -3.25
CA MET A 88 -13.97 14.99 -2.05
C MET A 88 -14.96 15.37 -0.95
N LYS A 89 -15.61 16.54 -1.05
CA LYS A 89 -16.46 17.14 -0.01
C LYS A 89 -15.74 17.29 1.34
N VAL A 90 -14.50 17.79 1.30
CA VAL A 90 -13.68 18.04 2.50
C VAL A 90 -13.11 19.45 2.48
N SER A 91 -12.87 20.02 3.66
CA SER A 91 -12.12 21.26 3.81
C SER A 91 -10.62 21.06 3.56
N LEU A 92 -9.92 22.17 3.29
CA LEU A 92 -8.46 22.16 3.17
C LEU A 92 -7.77 21.61 4.42
N ASP A 93 -8.26 21.95 5.61
CA ASP A 93 -7.66 21.51 6.86
C ASP A 93 -7.87 20.02 7.12
N GLU A 94 -9.05 19.48 6.77
CA GLU A 94 -9.28 18.04 6.79
C GLU A 94 -8.36 17.31 5.81
N PHE A 95 -8.19 17.84 4.60
CA PHE A 95 -7.28 17.25 3.62
C PHE A 95 -5.82 17.31 4.09
N LYS A 96 -5.37 18.42 4.69
CA LYS A 96 -4.02 18.54 5.26
C LYS A 96 -3.78 17.51 6.37
N LYS A 97 -4.74 17.35 7.29
CA LYS A 97 -4.67 16.34 8.36
C LYS A 97 -4.60 14.92 7.78
N PHE A 98 -5.46 14.62 6.80
CA PHE A 98 -5.45 13.33 6.12
C PHE A 98 -4.11 13.06 5.39
N ARG A 99 -3.61 14.04 4.63
CA ARG A 99 -2.31 13.95 3.96
C ARG A 99 -1.18 13.71 4.95
N GLU A 100 -1.21 14.38 6.11
CA GLU A 100 -0.20 14.17 7.13
C GLU A 100 -0.28 12.76 7.73
N GLN A 101 -1.48 12.21 7.93
CA GLN A 101 -1.64 10.80 8.35
C GLN A 101 -1.04 9.83 7.33
N MET A 102 -1.29 10.04 6.02
CA MET A 102 -0.69 9.22 4.95
C MET A 102 0.84 9.27 4.98
N LYS A 103 1.41 10.48 5.14
CA LYS A 103 2.87 10.67 5.24
C LYS A 103 3.45 10.01 6.48
N ILE A 104 2.81 10.20 7.64
CA ILE A 104 3.23 9.59 8.89
C ILE A 104 3.23 8.06 8.76
N TYR A 105 2.19 7.47 8.17
CA TYR A 105 2.15 6.03 7.93
C TYR A 105 3.33 5.58 7.06
N ARG A 106 3.54 6.25 5.90
CA ARG A 106 4.66 5.96 5.01
C ARG A 106 6.01 6.03 5.73
N ASP A 107 6.29 7.16 6.37
CA ASP A 107 7.62 7.43 6.94
C ASP A 107 7.88 6.51 8.13
N LYS A 108 6.92 6.43 9.04
CA LYS A 108 7.11 5.77 10.34
C LYS A 108 6.86 4.27 10.27
N ASP A 109 5.84 3.81 9.53
CA ASP A 109 5.46 2.40 9.50
C ASP A 109 6.06 1.63 8.31
N LEU A 110 6.37 2.29 7.19
CA LEU A 110 6.91 1.61 6.00
C LEU A 110 8.42 1.80 5.84
N ALA A 111 8.89 3.05 5.93
CA ALA A 111 10.28 3.37 5.62
C ALA A 111 11.23 3.19 6.82
N HIS A 112 10.82 3.64 8.01
CA HIS A 112 11.69 3.67 9.18
C HIS A 112 11.39 2.58 10.22
N LEU A 113 10.28 1.84 10.07
CA LEU A 113 9.83 0.80 11.01
C LEU A 113 9.98 1.23 12.49
N GLU A 114 9.55 2.45 12.79
CA GLU A 114 9.70 3.00 14.14
C GLU A 114 8.86 2.19 15.14
N LEU A 115 9.43 1.92 16.32
CA LEU A 115 8.71 1.28 17.41
C LEU A 115 7.57 2.19 17.89
N ARG A 116 6.35 1.88 17.44
CA ARG A 116 5.12 2.53 17.90
C ARG A 116 4.12 1.48 18.36
N ASN A 117 3.41 1.80 19.44
CA ASN A 117 2.46 0.86 20.06
C ASN A 117 1.26 0.55 19.15
N ILE A 118 0.89 1.45 18.23
CA ILE A 118 -0.24 1.30 17.31
C ILE A 118 0.12 1.97 15.98
N SER A 119 0.04 1.24 14.87
CA SER A 119 0.09 1.84 13.53
C SER A 119 -1.28 2.45 13.22
N MET A 120 -1.29 3.72 12.81
CA MET A 120 -2.51 4.41 12.41
C MET A 120 -2.68 4.31 10.90
N ILE A 121 -3.38 3.27 10.44
CA ILE A 121 -3.74 3.11 9.04
C ILE A 121 -4.67 4.28 8.62
N PRO A 122 -4.30 5.07 7.60
CA PRO A 122 -5.13 6.18 7.14
C PRO A 122 -6.46 5.73 6.52
N SER A 123 -7.44 6.64 6.50
CA SER A 123 -8.76 6.40 5.89
C SER A 123 -8.66 6.27 4.36
N MET A 124 -8.65 5.05 3.84
CA MET A 124 -8.53 4.78 2.39
C MET A 124 -9.71 5.30 1.55
N ASN A 125 -10.88 5.57 2.15
CA ASN A 125 -11.99 6.22 1.44
C ASN A 125 -11.61 7.61 0.91
N LYS A 126 -10.87 8.41 1.71
CA LYS A 126 -10.39 9.72 1.26
C LYS A 126 -9.32 9.56 0.18
N ALA A 127 -8.47 8.54 0.30
CA ALA A 127 -7.45 8.22 -0.68
C ALA A 127 -8.07 7.91 -2.06
N ILE A 128 -9.06 7.00 -2.12
CA ILE A 128 -9.71 6.66 -3.40
C ILE A 128 -10.47 7.84 -4.01
N HIS A 129 -11.13 8.69 -3.21
CA HIS A 129 -11.80 9.88 -3.73
C HIS A 129 -10.82 10.88 -4.35
N SER A 130 -9.68 11.14 -3.69
CA SER A 130 -8.63 12.02 -4.24
C SER A 130 -7.97 11.45 -5.50
N MET A 131 -7.69 10.14 -5.53
CA MET A 131 -7.13 9.47 -6.71
C MET A 131 -8.13 9.43 -7.86
N ALA A 132 -9.43 9.24 -7.59
CA ALA A 132 -10.46 9.25 -8.62
C ALA A 132 -10.59 10.62 -9.29
N PHE A 133 -10.51 11.70 -8.51
CA PHE A 133 -10.43 13.06 -9.04
C PHE A 133 -9.18 13.24 -9.91
N TYR A 134 -8.00 12.86 -9.40
CA TYR A 134 -6.74 12.98 -10.13
C TYR A 134 -6.74 12.20 -11.44
N TYR A 135 -7.24 10.97 -11.41
CA TYR A 135 -7.43 10.13 -12.60
C TYR A 135 -8.35 10.79 -13.62
N HIS A 136 -9.48 11.36 -13.19
CA HIS A 136 -10.39 12.09 -14.08
C HIS A 136 -9.68 13.27 -14.76
N GLN A 137 -8.89 14.06 -14.02
CA GLN A 137 -8.11 15.15 -14.60
C GLN A 137 -7.06 14.66 -15.60
N ILE A 138 -6.43 13.50 -15.33
CA ILE A 138 -5.48 12.87 -16.25
C ILE A 138 -6.19 12.46 -17.55
N GLN A 139 -7.34 11.79 -17.48
CA GLN A 139 -8.11 11.41 -18.68
C GLN A 139 -8.54 12.65 -19.47
N TYR A 140 -8.99 13.70 -18.79
CA TYR A 140 -9.37 14.95 -19.43
C TYR A 140 -8.18 15.61 -20.17
N ALA A 141 -7.00 15.67 -19.53
CA ALA A 141 -5.80 16.21 -20.15
C ALA A 141 -5.31 15.35 -21.32
N LYS A 142 -5.34 14.01 -21.19
CA LYS A 142 -5.01 13.08 -22.27
C LYS A 142 -5.94 13.29 -23.48
N ARG A 143 -7.24 13.50 -23.25
CA ARG A 143 -8.23 13.75 -24.33
C ARG A 143 -7.93 15.04 -25.09
N LYS A 144 -7.55 16.11 -24.38
CA LYS A 144 -7.12 17.38 -25.01
C LYS A 144 -5.86 17.24 -25.87
N LEU A 145 -5.01 16.27 -25.55
CA LEU A 145 -3.79 15.96 -26.28
C LEU A 145 -3.98 14.84 -27.32
N GLU A 146 -5.23 14.44 -27.60
CA GLU A 146 -5.57 13.37 -28.54
C GLU A 146 -4.88 12.03 -28.21
N MET A 147 -4.53 11.82 -26.94
CA MET A 147 -3.96 10.57 -26.44
C MET A 147 -5.05 9.53 -26.21
N HIS A 148 -4.68 8.25 -26.26
CA HIS A 148 -5.57 7.16 -25.87
C HIS A 148 -6.07 7.36 -24.43
N CYS A 149 -7.38 7.52 -24.26
CA CYS A 149 -8.05 7.64 -22.98
C CYS A 149 -8.76 6.34 -22.64
N ARG A 150 -8.98 6.12 -21.34
CA ARG A 150 -9.85 5.05 -20.86
C ARG A 150 -11.23 5.63 -20.59
N ASP A 151 -12.26 4.87 -20.93
CA ASP A 151 -13.65 5.27 -20.70
C ASP A 151 -14.12 4.95 -19.28
N GLN A 152 -13.47 3.98 -18.63
CA GLN A 152 -13.79 3.56 -17.27
C GLN A 152 -13.30 4.58 -16.25
N THR A 153 -14.13 4.84 -15.24
CA THR A 153 -13.75 5.59 -14.04
C THR A 153 -12.81 4.76 -13.15
N LEU A 154 -12.12 5.45 -12.25
CA LEU A 154 -11.25 4.77 -11.30
C LEU A 154 -12.03 3.86 -10.32
N TYR A 155 -13.29 4.17 -10.02
CA TYR A 155 -14.15 3.32 -9.20
C TYR A 155 -14.54 2.03 -9.92
N GLU A 156 -14.90 2.10 -11.20
CA GLU A 156 -15.22 0.90 -11.99
C GLU A 156 -14.00 -0.03 -12.10
N TRP A 157 -12.80 0.54 -12.21
CA TRP A 157 -11.55 -0.22 -12.13
C TRP A 157 -11.35 -0.88 -10.77
N PHE A 158 -11.61 -0.14 -9.69
CA PHE A 158 -11.53 -0.68 -8.33
C PHE A 158 -12.51 -1.84 -8.12
N ASP A 159 -13.79 -1.67 -8.49
CA ASP A 159 -14.83 -2.67 -8.31
C ASP A 159 -14.53 -3.94 -9.13
N SER A 160 -14.11 -3.78 -10.39
CA SER A 160 -13.71 -4.89 -11.25
C SER A 160 -12.50 -5.65 -10.70
N ALA A 161 -11.47 -4.92 -10.25
CA ALA A 161 -10.29 -5.51 -9.64
C ALA A 161 -10.63 -6.23 -8.34
N TYR A 162 -11.46 -5.63 -7.48
CA TYR A 162 -11.90 -6.22 -6.23
C TYR A 162 -12.66 -7.52 -6.47
N ALA A 163 -13.63 -7.52 -7.39
CA ALA A 163 -14.38 -8.72 -7.72
C ALA A 163 -13.48 -9.83 -8.29
N GLY A 164 -12.46 -9.49 -9.07
CA GLY A 164 -11.44 -10.44 -9.53
C GLY A 164 -10.65 -11.03 -8.37
N PHE A 165 -10.06 -10.18 -7.53
CA PHE A 165 -9.25 -10.63 -6.40
C PHE A 165 -10.06 -11.37 -5.35
N ASP A 166 -11.33 -11.05 -5.11
CA ASP A 166 -12.17 -11.78 -4.15
C ASP A 166 -12.40 -13.22 -4.61
N ARG A 167 -12.71 -13.44 -5.90
CA ARG A 167 -12.84 -14.78 -6.48
C ARG A 167 -11.54 -15.56 -6.40
N ASP A 168 -10.43 -14.96 -6.79
CA ASP A 168 -9.12 -15.61 -6.76
C ASP A 168 -8.68 -15.93 -5.33
N ALA A 169 -8.93 -15.00 -4.40
CA ALA A 169 -8.66 -15.19 -2.98
C ALA A 169 -9.52 -16.32 -2.41
N GLU A 170 -10.82 -16.38 -2.69
CA GLU A 170 -11.69 -17.47 -2.24
C GLU A 170 -11.17 -18.85 -2.70
N LEU A 171 -10.80 -18.98 -3.97
CA LEU A 171 -10.21 -20.21 -4.52
C LEU A 171 -8.90 -20.59 -3.80
N ALA A 172 -8.02 -19.61 -3.61
CA ALA A 172 -6.72 -19.82 -2.95
C ALA A 172 -6.87 -20.09 -1.45
N PHE A 173 -7.85 -19.48 -0.77
CA PHE A 173 -8.19 -19.79 0.61
C PHE A 173 -8.72 -21.21 0.72
N GLY A 174 -9.61 -21.66 -0.17
CA GLY A 174 -10.07 -23.05 -0.20
C GLY A 174 -8.92 -24.05 -0.37
N ALA A 175 -7.94 -23.73 -1.21
CA ALA A 175 -6.76 -24.57 -1.45
C ALA A 175 -5.74 -24.55 -0.30
N THR A 176 -5.65 -23.44 0.46
CA THR A 176 -4.68 -23.26 1.56
C THR A 176 -5.28 -23.46 2.94
N ALA A 177 -6.62 -23.55 3.04
CA ALA A 177 -7.33 -23.96 4.23
C ALA A 177 -6.95 -25.42 4.50
N THR A 178 -5.97 -25.61 5.37
CA THR A 178 -5.71 -26.91 5.94
C THR A 178 -7.04 -27.38 6.56
N PRO A 179 -7.54 -28.59 6.22
CA PRO A 179 -8.57 -29.20 7.05
C PRO A 179 -8.02 -29.15 8.48
N ARG A 180 -8.86 -28.88 9.48
CA ARG A 180 -8.51 -29.31 10.85
C ARG A 180 -8.49 -30.84 10.83
N GLY A 181 -7.42 -31.41 10.30
CA GLY A 181 -7.15 -32.84 10.35
C GLY A 181 -6.59 -33.20 11.72
N PRO A 182 -6.96 -34.35 12.29
CA PRO A 182 -6.33 -34.85 13.48
C PRO A 182 -4.86 -35.18 13.16
N ASP A 183 -3.97 -34.91 14.11
CA ASP A 183 -2.57 -35.34 14.10
C ASP A 183 -1.66 -34.78 12.97
N ILE A 184 -1.24 -33.52 13.14
CA ILE A 184 0.09 -33.13 12.65
C ILE A 184 1.13 -33.73 13.63
N PRO A 185 2.09 -34.55 13.17
CA PRO A 185 3.12 -35.10 14.03
C PRO A 185 3.91 -33.96 14.68
N LYS A 186 4.04 -34.01 16.01
CA LYS A 186 4.83 -33.05 16.79
C LYS A 186 6.18 -32.82 16.12
N ARG A 187 6.40 -31.59 15.67
CA ARG A 187 7.67 -31.11 15.11
C ARG A 187 8.78 -31.44 16.11
N ARG A 188 9.76 -32.22 15.62
CA ARG A 188 10.96 -32.78 16.26
C ARG A 188 11.32 -32.26 17.67
N GLN A 189 11.44 -33.22 18.58
CA GLN A 189 12.10 -33.11 19.88
C GLN A 189 13.46 -32.40 19.78
N HIS A 190 13.77 -31.66 20.85
CA HIS A 190 15.07 -31.07 21.14
C HIS A 190 16.24 -31.98 20.73
N CYS A 191 17.23 -31.40 20.05
CA CYS A 191 18.58 -31.92 20.08
C CYS A 191 19.15 -31.73 21.49
N THR A 192 18.85 -32.65 22.41
CA THR A 192 19.64 -32.85 23.63
C THR A 192 20.87 -33.66 23.25
N GLY A 193 21.93 -32.97 22.82
CA GLY A 193 23.27 -33.56 22.81
C GLY A 193 23.84 -33.60 24.24
N PRO A 194 24.64 -34.60 24.62
CA PRO A 194 25.25 -34.65 25.94
C PRO A 194 26.27 -33.51 26.08
N ARG A 195 26.18 -32.82 27.21
CA ARG A 195 27.15 -31.82 27.68
C ARG A 195 28.40 -32.57 28.12
N THR A 196 29.46 -32.57 27.30
CA THR A 196 30.80 -32.92 27.75
C THR A 196 31.48 -31.65 28.24
N ASP A 197 31.63 -31.55 29.55
CA ASP A 197 32.48 -30.58 30.24
C ASP A 197 33.93 -30.80 29.84
N GLU A 198 34.54 -29.91 29.06
CA GLU A 198 35.97 -29.59 29.12
C GLU A 198 36.19 -28.13 28.68
N SER A 199 36.49 -27.25 29.64
CA SER A 199 37.37 -26.09 29.45
C SER A 199 38.79 -26.55 29.83
N PRO A 200 39.88 -26.08 29.21
CA PRO A 200 40.17 -24.64 29.14
C PRO A 200 40.98 -24.16 27.91
N ALA A 201 40.91 -22.86 27.60
CA ALA A 201 42.07 -21.99 27.42
C ALA A 201 41.62 -20.60 26.92
N THR A 202 41.97 -19.61 27.72
CA THR A 202 42.01 -18.18 27.42
C THR A 202 42.78 -17.87 26.14
N ALA A 203 42.15 -17.11 25.23
CA ALA A 203 42.85 -16.33 24.22
C ALA A 203 42.16 -14.96 24.10
N ASP A 204 42.97 -13.93 24.38
CA ASP A 204 42.66 -12.52 24.28
C ASP A 204 41.97 -12.12 22.99
N LEU A 205 40.90 -11.34 23.10
CA LEU A 205 40.45 -10.44 22.04
C LEU A 205 40.05 -9.10 22.68
N THR A 206 41.06 -8.27 22.94
CA THR A 206 40.89 -6.83 23.02
C THR A 206 40.36 -6.28 21.69
N PRO A 207 39.29 -5.47 21.67
CA PRO A 207 38.87 -4.75 20.48
C PRO A 207 39.75 -3.51 20.28
N PRO A 208 40.20 -3.16 19.06
CA PRO A 208 40.81 -1.87 18.83
C PRO A 208 39.73 -0.80 18.70
N VAL A 209 39.97 0.32 19.38
CA VAL A 209 39.22 1.58 19.32
C VAL A 209 39.81 2.47 18.23
N ALA A 210 38.92 3.20 17.53
CA ALA A 210 39.11 4.41 16.72
C ALA A 210 40.03 4.33 15.49
N TRP A 211 39.53 4.74 14.31
CA TRP A 211 39.40 6.14 13.85
C TRP A 211 38.13 6.30 13.02
#